data_AF-A0A953UNE3-F1
#
_entry.id   AF-A0A953UNE3-F1
#
_cell.length_a   1.000
_cell.length_b   1.000
_cell.length_c   1.000
_cell.angle_alpha   90.00
_cell.angle_beta   90.00
_cell.angle_gamma   90.00
#
_symmetry.space_group_name_H-M   'P 1'
#
loop_
_entity.id
_entity.type
_entity.pdbx_description
1 polymer ?
#
loop_
_entity_poly.entity_id
_entity_poly.type
_entity_poly.pdbx_seq_one_letter_code
_entity_poly.pdbx_strand_id
1 'polypeptide(L)'
;MEVRLTDDQKAFVRRAIENGRYVREEDALEEALSLWEARERRRAEILAAVNQAEASFARGEGRRITTREETAQLADEIKRRGLSRFAAEETNR
;
A
#
# COMPACT_ATOMS: atom_id res chain seq x y z
N MET A 1 22.34 12.37 -15.09
CA MET A 1 22.28 12.69 -13.65
C MET A 1 23.47 12.03 -12.99
N GLU A 2 24.29 12.75 -12.23
CA GLU A 2 25.42 12.18 -11.50
C GLU A 2 25.01 11.99 -10.03
N VAL A 3 25.00 10.76 -9.54
CA VAL A 3 24.63 10.42 -8.15
C VAL A 3 25.87 9.88 -7.43
N ARG A 4 26.20 10.46 -6.28
CA ARG A 4 27.31 9.99 -5.45
C ARG A 4 26.78 9.11 -4.33
N LEU A 5 27.03 7.82 -4.45
CA LEU A 5 26.75 6.85 -3.39
C LEU A 5 27.67 7.06 -2.19
N THR A 6 27.14 6.82 -0.99
CA THR A 6 27.96 6.72 0.22
C THR A 6 28.88 5.51 0.15
N ASP A 7 29.94 5.48 0.95
CA ASP A 7 30.88 4.36 0.96
C ASP A 7 30.20 3.03 1.31
N ASP A 8 29.24 3.06 2.23
CA ASP A 8 28.42 1.90 2.60
C ASP A 8 27.54 1.42 1.44
N GLN A 9 26.92 2.34 0.69
CA GLN A 9 26.12 1.99 -0.48
C GLN A 9 26.99 1.36 -1.57
N LYS A 10 28.18 1.91 -1.82
CA LYS A 10 29.13 1.32 -2.77
C LYS A 10 29.57 -0.07 -2.32
N ALA A 11 29.89 -0.26 -1.04
CA ALA A 11 30.26 -1.56 -0.50
C ALA A 11 29.10 -2.58 -0.62
N PHE A 12 27.87 -2.14 -0.40
CA PHE A 12 26.67 -2.97 -0.55
C PHE A 12 26.44 -3.39 -2.01
N VAL A 13 26.49 -2.43 -2.95
CA VAL A 13 26.33 -2.70 -4.39
C VAL A 13 27.45 -3.59 -4.92
N ARG A 14 28.71 -3.35 -4.51
CA ARG A 14 29.86 -4.18 -4.91
C ARG A 14 29.67 -5.65 -4.54
N ARG A 15 29.24 -5.94 -3.30
CA ARG A 15 28.94 -7.32 -2.88
C ARG A 15 27.82 -7.96 -3.69
N ALA A 16 26.83 -7.16 -4.11
CA ALA A 16 25.75 -7.62 -4.98
C ALA A 16 26.19 -7.83 -6.44
N ILE A 17 27.27 -7.19 -6.89
CA ILE A 17 27.88 -7.51 -8.18
C ILE A 17 28.73 -8.78 -8.06
N GLU A 18 29.55 -8.88 -7.01
CA GLU A 18 30.42 -10.05 -6.75
C GLU A 18 29.62 -11.36 -6.62
N ASN A 19 28.40 -11.30 -6.07
CA ASN A 19 27.52 -12.46 -5.96
C ASN A 19 26.63 -12.70 -7.20
N GLY A 20 26.76 -11.88 -8.24
CA GLY A 20 26.03 -12.01 -9.50
C GLY A 20 24.59 -11.50 -9.50
N ARG A 21 24.14 -10.79 -8.46
CA ARG A 21 22.80 -10.17 -8.45
C ARG A 21 22.70 -9.01 -9.45
N TYR A 22 23.76 -8.22 -9.59
CA TYR A 22 23.83 -7.12 -10.55
C TYR A 22 25.05 -7.24 -11.45
N VAL A 23 24.95 -6.72 -12.67
CA VAL A 23 26.09 -6.69 -13.62
C VAL A 23 26.93 -5.44 -13.38
N ARG A 24 26.28 -4.33 -13.00
CA ARG A 24 26.89 -3.02 -12.78
C ARG A 24 26.15 -2.21 -11.72
N GLU A 25 26.73 -1.11 -11.27
CA GLU A 25 26.15 -0.27 -10.21
C GLU A 25 24.82 0.37 -10.64
N GLU A 26 24.66 0.66 -11.94
CA GLU A 26 23.45 1.25 -12.50
C GLU A 26 22.22 0.34 -12.33
N ASP A 27 22.39 -0.98 -12.42
CA ASP A 27 21.27 -1.92 -12.27
C ASP A 27 20.69 -1.84 -10.84
N ALA A 28 21.55 -1.66 -9.84
CA ALA A 28 21.13 -1.50 -8.45
C ALA A 28 20.41 -0.16 -8.22
N LEU A 29 20.83 0.90 -8.92
CA LEU A 29 20.19 2.21 -8.87
C LEU A 29 18.80 2.18 -9.53
N GLU A 30 18.66 1.53 -10.68
CA GLU A 30 17.38 1.34 -11.36
C GLU A 30 16.39 0.55 -10.49
N GLU A 31 16.84 -0.53 -9.85
CA GLU A 31 16.00 -1.28 -8.90
C GLU A 31 15.61 -0.41 -7.70
N ALA A 32 16.55 0.32 -7.10
CA ALA A 32 16.28 1.18 -5.96
C ALA A 32 15.24 2.27 -6.28
N LEU A 33 15.35 2.91 -7.45
CA LEU A 33 14.39 3.92 -7.90
C LEU A 33 13.02 3.30 -8.17
N SER A 34 12.96 2.12 -8.79
CA SER A 34 11.71 1.40 -9.04
C SER A 34 10.99 1.06 -7.72
N LEU A 35 11.73 0.58 -6.72
CA LEU A 35 11.20 0.30 -5.38
C LEU A 35 10.74 1.56 -4.67
N TRP A 36 11.49 2.66 -4.79
CA TRP A 36 11.11 3.94 -4.21
C TRP A 36 9.83 4.49 -4.86
N GLU A 37 9.70 4.44 -6.18
CA GLU A 37 8.50 4.88 -6.89
C GLU A 37 7.26 4.09 -6.44
N ALA A 38 7.38 2.76 -6.38
CA ALA A 38 6.29 1.90 -5.91
C ALA A 38 5.89 2.25 -4.47
N ARG A 39 6.87 2.51 -3.60
CA ARG A 39 6.64 2.94 -2.22
C ARG A 39 5.94 4.30 -2.16
N GLU A 40 6.38 5.28 -2.94
CA GLU A 40 5.78 6.61 -2.92
C GLU A 40 4.36 6.60 -3.48
N ARG A 41 4.10 5.83 -4.54
CA ARG A 41 2.73 5.61 -5.04
C ARG A 41 1.84 5.02 -3.96
N ARG A 42 2.30 3.96 -3.29
CA ARG A 42 1.54 3.33 -2.20
C ARG A 42 1.33 4.26 -1.01
N ARG A 43 2.34 5.07 -0.68
CA ARG A 43 2.24 6.09 0.38
C ARG A 43 1.16 7.12 0.04
N ALA A 44 1.13 7.60 -1.21
CA ALA A 44 0.11 8.56 -1.66
C ALA A 44 -1.30 7.97 -1.57
N GLU A 45 -1.50 6.72 -1.98
CA GLU A 45 -2.80 6.02 -1.84
C GLU A 45 -3.26 5.93 -0.39
N ILE A 46 -2.35 5.55 0.52
CA ILE A 46 -2.66 5.45 1.96
C ILE A 46 -3.03 6.82 2.52
N LEU A 47 -2.25 7.86 2.21
CA LEU A 47 -2.53 9.22 2.68
C LEU A 47 -3.88 9.73 2.14
N ALA A 48 -4.19 9.45 0.89
CA ALA A 48 -5.49 9.81 0.31
C ALA A 48 -6.64 9.11 1.05
N ALA A 49 -6.51 7.81 1.35
CA ALA A 49 -7.51 7.05 2.09
C ALA A 49 -7.68 7.56 3.53
N VAL A 50 -6.59 7.90 4.21
CA VAL A 50 -6.62 8.49 5.57
C VAL A 50 -7.32 9.85 5.54
N ASN A 51 -6.93 10.74 4.63
CA ASN A 51 -7.57 12.05 4.48
C ASN A 51 -9.07 11.93 4.21
N GLN A 52 -9.48 10.97 3.38
CA GLN A 52 -10.89 10.71 3.12
C GLN A 52 -11.62 10.23 4.39
N ALA A 53 -11.01 9.34 5.16
CA ALA A 53 -11.57 8.84 6.42
C ALA A 53 -11.69 9.95 7.46
N GLU A 54 -10.68 10.80 7.62
CA GLU A 54 -10.71 11.96 8.51
C GLU A 54 -11.81 12.94 8.12
N ALA A 55 -11.95 13.25 6.82
CA ALA A 55 -13.02 14.11 6.33
C ALA A 55 -14.41 13.50 6.57
N SER A 56 -14.57 12.19 6.37
CA SER A 56 -15.81 11.45 6.67
C SER A 56 -16.16 11.52 8.16
N PHE A 57 -15.16 11.33 9.02
CA PHE A 57 -15.31 11.44 10.46
C PHE A 57 -15.72 12.86 10.88
N ALA A 58 -15.06 13.90 10.34
CA ALA A 58 -15.39 15.29 10.61
C ALA A 58 -16.82 15.68 10.18
N ARG A 59 -17.36 15.03 9.14
CA ARG A 59 -18.76 15.18 8.71
C ARG A 59 -19.75 14.38 9.56
N GLY A 60 -19.28 13.59 10.53
CA GLY A 60 -20.13 12.78 11.39
C GLY A 60 -20.65 11.48 10.73
N GLU A 61 -20.04 11.05 9.63
CA GLU A 61 -20.41 9.81 8.92
C GLU A 61 -19.90 8.54 9.64
N GLY A 62 -19.09 8.71 10.69
CA GLY A 62 -18.60 7.61 11.51
C GLY A 62 -19.71 6.95 12.33
N ARG A 63 -19.67 5.61 12.44
CA ARG A 63 -20.57 4.85 13.31
C ARG A 63 -19.87 4.58 14.65
N ARG A 64 -20.49 4.99 15.74
CA ARG A 64 -20.03 4.62 17.09
C ARG A 64 -20.42 3.16 17.37
N ILE A 65 -19.47 2.39 17.87
CA ILE A 65 -19.67 0.99 18.29
C ILE A 65 -19.15 0.91 19.72
N THR A 66 -20.03 0.60 20.66
CA THR A 66 -19.73 0.56 22.10
C THR A 66 -19.96 -0.81 22.71
N THR A 67 -20.70 -1.68 22.03
CA THR A 67 -21.09 -2.98 22.54
C THR A 67 -20.68 -4.12 21.60
N ARG A 68 -20.64 -5.33 22.15
CA ARG A 68 -20.38 -6.54 21.39
C ARG A 68 -21.51 -6.86 20.41
N GLU A 69 -22.75 -6.54 20.77
CA GLU A 69 -23.91 -6.72 19.90
C GLU A 69 -23.82 -5.83 18.66
N GLU A 70 -23.48 -4.54 18.82
CA GLU A 70 -23.28 -3.61 17.70
C GLU A 70 -22.16 -4.08 16.77
N THR A 71 -21.10 -4.68 17.32
CA THR A 71 -20.02 -5.30 16.52
C THR A 71 -20.54 -6.48 15.69
N ALA A 72 -21.35 -7.36 16.29
CA ALA A 72 -21.92 -8.51 15.60
C ALA A 72 -22.88 -8.07 14.48
N GLN A 73 -23.73 -7.08 14.75
CA GLN A 73 -24.63 -6.49 13.76
C GLN A 73 -23.86 -5.87 12.58
N LEU A 74 -22.75 -5.18 12.85
CA LEU A 74 -21.90 -4.64 11.80
C LEU A 74 -21.28 -5.74 10.94
N ALA A 75 -20.80 -6.83 11.55
CA ALA A 75 -20.23 -7.96 10.81
C ALA A 75 -21.27 -8.59 9.87
N ASP A 76 -22.50 -8.79 10.34
CA ASP A 76 -23.60 -9.32 9.54
C ASP A 76 -24.00 -8.37 8.39
N GLU A 77 -23.99 -7.07 8.63
CA GLU A 77 -24.22 -6.05 7.60
C GLU A 77 -23.14 -6.09 6.52
N ILE A 78 -21.86 -6.15 6.91
CA ILE A 78 -20.73 -6.27 6.00
C ILE A 78 -20.86 -7.55 5.15
N LYS A 79 -21.17 -8.69 5.77
CA LYS A 79 -21.36 -9.96 5.08
C LYS A 79 -22.48 -9.88 4.03
N ARG A 80 -23.65 -9.35 4.41
CA ARG A 80 -24.79 -9.20 3.48
C ARG A 80 -24.44 -8.30 2.29
N ARG A 81 -23.78 -7.17 2.53
CA ARG A 81 -23.33 -6.28 1.45
C ARG A 81 -22.33 -6.96 0.53
N GLY A 82 -21.36 -7.69 1.09
CA GLY A 82 -20.40 -8.47 0.31
C GLY A 82 -21.06 -9.48 -0.61
N LEU A 83 -21.98 -10.28 -0.07
CA LEU A 83 -22.75 -11.28 -0.85
C LEU A 83 -23.59 -10.63 -1.94
N SER A 84 -24.21 -9.48 -1.66
CA SER A 84 -25.02 -8.76 -2.64
C SER A 84 -24.18 -8.25 -3.82
N ARG A 85 -22.98 -7.71 -3.55
CA ARG A 85 -22.06 -7.28 -4.61
C ARG A 85 -21.56 -8.47 -5.43
N PHE A 86 -21.16 -9.55 -4.76
CA PHE A 86 -20.70 -10.77 -5.45
C PHE A 86 -21.78 -11.34 -6.38
N ALA A 87 -23.03 -11.41 -5.92
CA ALA A 87 -24.14 -11.86 -6.75
C ALA A 87 -24.38 -10.93 -7.96
N ALA A 88 -24.25 -9.61 -7.78
CA ALA A 88 -24.37 -8.64 -8.87
C ALA A 88 -23.24 -8.77 -9.90
N GLU A 89 -22.02 -9.04 -9.46
CA GLU A 89 -20.86 -9.30 -10.31
C GLU A 89 -21.02 -10.60 -11.12
N GLU A 90 -21.57 -11.66 -10.52
CA GLU A 90 -21.86 -12.92 -11.21
C GLU A 90 -23.01 -12.81 -12.22
N THR A 91 -23.98 -11.91 -11.98
CA THR A 91 -25.10 -11.68 -12.91
C THR A 91 -24.70 -10.83 -14.12
N ASN A 92 -23.65 -10.00 -13.98
CA ASN A 92 -23.12 -9.14 -15.04
C ASN A 92 -21.97 -9.78 -15.84
N ARG A 93 -21.65 -11.05 -15.60
CA ARG A 93 -20.70 -11.87 -16.38
C ARG A 93 -21.43 -12.62 -17.49
#